data_AF-A0A9Q1APG9-F1
#
_entry.id   AF-A0A9Q1APG9-F1
#
_cell.length_a   1.000
_cell.length_b   1.000
_cell.length_c   1.000
_cell.angle_alpha   90.00
_cell.angle_beta   90.00
_cell.angle_gamma   90.00
#
_symmetry.space_group_name_H-M   'P 1'
#
loop_
_entity.id
_entity.type
_entity.pdbx_description
1 polymer ?
#
loop_
_entity_poly.entity_id
_entity_poly.type
_entity_poly.pdbx_seq_one_letter_code
_entity_poly.pdbx_strand_id
1 'polypeptide(L)'
;MNWVSPPAKRPFHWLVRHVRPDLIPVPETPIKTKSSKTRPIRETDSDDRDSIPKPACMANQMVICLLMIFSQPQVGVPAARSPVRATVVQASIVFFDTPATLDKAERLIAGAAAYESQLVVFPEAFIGGSPTYLKFDATNSTVTDGDLQKYYASAIDVPGPEVDRLAKLAGKYKVHIVMGVVERAGCYLYSTMMFFDSLGKCLGLHRKLIQRASESSLWRSGEKSTLPA
;
A
#
# COMPACT_ATOMS: atom_id res chain seq x y z
N MET A 1 24.34 -5.25 -48.43
CA MET A 1 23.18 -5.18 -47.52
C MET A 1 23.72 -4.93 -46.12
N ASN A 2 23.63 -3.69 -45.65
CA ASN A 2 24.17 -3.30 -44.35
C ASN A 2 23.10 -3.53 -43.28
N TRP A 3 23.40 -4.44 -42.34
CA TRP A 3 22.60 -4.72 -41.16
C TRP A 3 22.78 -3.55 -40.17
N VAL A 4 21.71 -2.79 -39.93
CA VAL A 4 21.68 -1.72 -38.91
C VAL A 4 21.20 -2.33 -37.61
N SER A 5 22.06 -2.35 -36.59
CA SER A 5 21.70 -2.79 -35.24
C SER A 5 20.61 -1.87 -34.64
N PRO A 6 19.58 -2.40 -33.97
CA PRO A 6 18.58 -1.59 -33.29
C PRO A 6 19.18 -0.85 -32.10
N PRO A 7 18.67 0.35 -31.75
CA PRO A 7 19.21 1.17 -30.66
C PRO A 7 19.10 0.44 -29.32
N ALA A 8 20.18 0.50 -28.54
CA ALA A 8 20.34 -0.14 -27.25
C ALA A 8 19.16 0.16 -26.30
N LYS A 9 18.55 -0.90 -25.76
CA LYS A 9 17.54 -0.81 -24.69
C LYS A 9 18.19 -0.20 -23.46
N ARG A 10 17.68 0.95 -22.99
CA ARG A 10 18.15 1.62 -21.78
C ARG A 10 17.88 0.75 -20.54
N PRO A 11 18.83 0.62 -19.59
CA PRO A 11 18.63 -0.18 -18.40
C PRO A 11 17.64 0.51 -17.44
N PHE A 12 16.58 -0.20 -17.05
CA PHE A 12 15.77 0.17 -15.89
C PHE A 12 16.64 0.00 -14.64
N HIS A 13 17.10 1.11 -14.06
CA HIS A 13 17.87 1.08 -12.82
C HIS A 13 16.91 1.06 -11.63
N TRP A 14 16.78 -0.08 -10.94
CA TRP A 14 16.02 -0.18 -9.70
C TRP A 14 16.90 0.26 -8.52
N LEU A 15 16.48 1.28 -7.78
CA LEU A 15 17.16 1.73 -6.58
C LEU A 15 16.17 1.68 -5.42
N VAL A 16 16.22 0.61 -4.62
CA VAL A 16 15.46 0.53 -3.36
C VAL A 16 16.13 1.46 -2.36
N ARG A 17 15.56 2.64 -2.14
CA ARG A 17 16.04 3.58 -1.14
C ARG A 17 15.13 3.50 0.09
N HIS A 18 15.65 2.87 1.14
CA HIS A 18 15.14 2.84 2.53
C HIS A 18 13.98 1.87 2.83
N VAL A 19 14.18 1.02 3.84
CA VAL A 19 13.15 0.20 4.53
C VAL A 19 12.85 0.88 5.86
N ARG A 20 11.57 1.04 6.24
CA ARG A 20 11.13 1.75 7.47
C ARG A 20 10.59 0.79 8.53
N PRO A 21 11.40 0.37 9.52
CA PRO A 21 10.97 -0.55 10.57
C PRO A 21 9.99 0.08 11.58
N ASP A 22 9.94 1.41 11.68
CA ASP A 22 9.09 2.18 12.60
C ASP A 22 7.60 2.19 12.22
N LEU A 23 7.25 1.81 10.98
CA LEU A 23 5.86 1.61 10.55
C LEU A 23 5.34 0.19 10.83
N ILE A 24 6.18 -0.68 11.40
CA ILE A 24 5.84 -2.04 11.80
C ILE A 24 5.38 -1.99 13.27
N PRO A 25 4.13 -2.38 13.59
CA PRO A 25 3.71 -2.50 14.99
C PRO A 25 4.61 -3.50 15.72
N VAL A 26 5.18 -3.11 16.85
CA VAL A 26 5.91 -4.03 17.73
C VAL A 26 4.91 -5.04 18.30
N PRO A 27 5.14 -6.37 18.20
CA PRO A 27 4.29 -7.35 18.85
C PRO A 27 4.26 -7.09 20.36
N GLU A 28 3.07 -6.95 20.94
CA GLU A 28 2.95 -6.92 22.39
C GLU A 28 3.52 -8.22 22.97
N THR A 29 4.48 -8.10 23.87
CA THR A 29 5.09 -9.26 24.53
C THR A 29 4.07 -9.89 25.49
N PRO A 30 3.99 -11.23 25.59
CA PRO A 30 3.05 -11.87 26.50
C PRO A 30 3.41 -11.49 27.94
N ILE A 31 2.48 -10.82 28.63
CA ILE A 31 2.60 -10.50 30.05
C ILE A 31 2.69 -11.81 30.83
N LYS A 32 3.87 -12.09 31.41
CA LYS A 32 4.05 -13.13 32.42
C LYS A 32 3.46 -12.63 33.74
N THR A 33 2.30 -13.16 34.13
CA THR A 33 1.71 -12.97 35.45
C THR A 33 2.48 -13.78 36.50
N LYS A 34 3.18 -13.12 37.44
CA LYS A 34 3.40 -13.64 38.81
C LYS A 34 3.47 -12.53 39.86
N SER A 35 2.45 -12.57 40.74
CA SER A 35 2.46 -12.38 42.21
C SER A 35 3.00 -11.09 42.87
N SER A 36 2.04 -10.36 43.45
CA SER A 36 1.96 -9.67 44.76
C SER A 36 3.21 -9.11 45.51
N LYS A 37 3.17 -7.79 45.80
CA LYS A 37 3.32 -7.13 47.13
C LYS A 37 3.17 -5.59 47.01
N THR A 38 2.86 -4.91 48.12
CA THR A 38 1.98 -3.73 48.23
C THR A 38 2.69 -2.39 48.61
N ARG A 39 2.34 -1.28 47.92
CA ARG A 39 2.20 0.19 48.29
C ARG A 39 3.39 1.05 48.83
N PRO A 40 3.29 2.41 48.92
CA PRO A 40 2.72 3.47 48.03
C PRO A 40 3.54 4.82 47.93
N ILE A 41 3.10 5.78 47.06
CA ILE A 41 3.06 7.29 47.17
C ILE A 41 3.67 8.15 46.00
N ARG A 42 2.76 8.99 45.43
CA ARG A 42 2.74 10.35 44.80
C ARG A 42 3.59 10.85 43.60
N GLU A 43 2.82 11.49 42.65
CA GLU A 43 2.97 12.80 41.94
C GLU A 43 4.29 13.11 41.20
N THR A 44 4.40 13.69 39.99
CA THR A 44 3.65 14.70 39.19
C THR A 44 4.09 14.64 37.70
N ASP A 45 3.30 15.29 36.81
CA ASP A 45 3.69 15.95 35.52
C ASP A 45 4.28 15.07 34.39
N SER A 46 4.08 15.33 33.09
CA SER A 46 3.44 16.37 32.30
C SER A 46 3.32 15.84 30.86
N ASP A 47 2.52 16.52 30.04
CA ASP A 47 2.40 16.45 28.58
C ASP A 47 3.57 15.81 27.79
N ASP A 48 3.25 14.98 26.80
CA ASP A 48 3.98 15.01 25.53
C ASP A 48 3.06 14.62 24.36
N ARG A 49 2.84 15.61 23.48
CA ARG A 49 2.23 15.44 22.16
C ARG A 49 3.32 14.97 21.21
N ASP A 50 3.27 13.71 20.78
CA ASP A 50 4.18 13.19 19.78
C ASP A 50 3.99 13.92 18.44
N SER A 51 4.95 14.80 18.18
CA SER A 51 5.05 15.63 16.99
C SER A 51 5.70 14.83 15.87
N ILE A 52 5.02 14.71 14.73
CA ILE A 52 5.57 14.13 13.49
C ILE A 52 6.85 14.90 13.10
N PRO A 53 8.01 14.24 12.89
CA PRO A 53 9.23 14.95 12.50
C PRO A 53 9.15 15.39 11.03
N LYS A 54 9.49 16.66 10.78
CA LYS A 54 9.62 17.25 9.44
C LYS A 54 10.84 16.66 8.71
N PRO A 55 10.78 16.41 7.39
CA PRO A 55 11.94 15.97 6.64
C PRO A 55 12.92 17.13 6.39
N ALA A 56 14.21 16.83 6.55
CA ALA A 56 15.30 17.71 6.16
C ALA A 56 15.47 17.68 4.63
N CYS A 57 14.99 18.72 3.94
CA CYS A 57 15.38 19.00 2.56
C CYS A 57 15.57 20.49 2.31
N MET A 58 16.54 21.12 2.99
CA MET A 58 17.13 22.38 2.52
C MET A 58 18.63 22.41 2.79
N ALA A 59 19.41 21.94 1.81
CA ALA A 59 20.82 22.25 1.68
C ALA A 59 21.27 22.00 0.22
N ASN A 60 20.98 22.95 -0.67
CA ASN A 60 21.85 23.41 -1.77
C ASN A 60 21.05 24.20 -2.81
N GLN A 61 20.74 25.45 -2.50
CA GLN A 61 20.22 26.43 -3.46
C GLN A 61 21.25 27.54 -3.73
N MET A 62 22.54 27.21 -3.86
CA MET A 62 23.56 28.25 -4.04
C MET A 62 24.74 27.88 -4.96
N VAL A 63 24.51 27.09 -6.02
CA VAL A 63 25.52 26.88 -7.09
C VAL A 63 24.93 27.04 -8.51
N ILE A 64 23.61 27.14 -8.66
CA ILE A 64 22.98 27.15 -10.00
C ILE A 64 23.07 28.52 -10.70
N CYS A 65 23.41 29.60 -9.98
CA CYS A 65 23.39 30.95 -10.55
C CYS A 65 24.62 31.33 -11.40
N LEU A 66 25.71 30.54 -11.41
CA LEU A 66 26.97 30.95 -12.08
C LEU A 66 27.19 30.31 -13.47
N LEU A 67 26.33 29.40 -13.93
CA LEU A 67 26.51 28.71 -15.22
C LEU A 67 25.78 29.36 -16.42
N MET A 68 25.22 30.55 -16.25
CA MET A 68 24.44 31.24 -17.30
C MET A 68 25.27 31.97 -18.38
N ILE A 69 26.53 31.59 -18.64
CA ILE A 69 27.40 32.34 -19.58
C ILE A 69 27.80 31.57 -20.86
N PHE A 70 27.50 30.28 -21.02
CA PHE A 70 27.78 29.59 -22.28
C PHE A 70 26.53 28.94 -22.89
N SER A 71 25.80 29.73 -23.67
CA SER A 71 24.73 29.26 -24.55
C SER A 71 25.34 28.70 -25.83
N GLN A 72 25.59 27.38 -25.87
CA GLN A 72 25.82 26.65 -27.12
C GLN A 72 24.50 26.07 -27.65
N PRO A 73 24.29 26.01 -28.97
CA PRO A 73 23.08 25.44 -29.56
C PRO A 73 23.08 23.91 -29.36
N GLN A 74 22.27 23.44 -28.42
CA GLN A 74 22.09 22.00 -28.20
C GLN A 74 21.13 21.45 -29.26
N VAL A 75 21.67 20.63 -30.16
CA VAL A 75 20.92 19.73 -31.04
C VAL A 75 19.94 18.94 -30.18
N GLY A 76 18.67 18.90 -30.61
CA GLY A 76 17.53 18.39 -29.83
C GLY A 76 17.72 16.95 -29.32
N VAL A 77 18.18 16.83 -28.08
CA VAL A 77 18.06 15.61 -27.28
C VAL A 77 16.64 15.61 -26.71
N PRO A 78 15.80 14.59 -26.95
CA PRO A 78 14.49 14.51 -26.32
C PRO A 78 14.67 14.53 -24.80
N ALA A 79 13.99 15.49 -24.15
CA ALA A 79 14.08 15.70 -22.70
C ALA A 79 13.91 14.38 -21.95
N ALA A 80 14.88 14.03 -21.11
CA ALA A 80 14.80 12.85 -20.26
C ALA A 80 13.54 12.97 -19.39
N ARG A 81 12.66 11.95 -19.42
CA ARG A 81 11.48 11.90 -18.55
C ARG A 81 11.94 12.05 -17.10
N SER A 82 11.26 12.90 -16.33
CA SER A 82 11.53 13.08 -14.91
C SER A 82 11.42 11.73 -14.18
N PRO A 83 12.32 11.44 -13.24
CA PRO A 83 12.26 10.20 -12.46
C PRO A 83 10.96 10.15 -11.64
N VAL A 84 10.33 8.96 -11.61
CA VAL A 84 9.14 8.67 -10.79
C VAL A 84 9.60 8.04 -9.49
N ARG A 85 9.05 8.51 -8.36
CA ARG A 85 9.23 7.87 -7.05
C ARG A 85 8.05 6.97 -6.73
N ALA A 86 8.33 5.74 -6.33
CA ALA A 86 7.32 4.76 -5.94
C ALA A 86 7.66 4.18 -4.56
N THR A 87 6.63 3.93 -3.76
CA THR A 87 6.73 3.25 -2.47
C THR A 87 5.97 1.94 -2.53
N VAL A 88 6.61 0.87 -2.06
CA VAL A 88 5.97 -0.41 -1.83
C VAL A 88 5.74 -0.54 -0.34
N VAL A 89 4.51 -0.83 0.05
CA VAL A 89 4.10 -0.96 1.44
C VAL A 89 4.27 -2.41 1.87
N GLN A 90 5.00 -2.62 2.96
CA GLN A 90 5.05 -3.90 3.66
C GLN A 90 4.46 -3.69 5.06
N ALA A 91 3.20 -4.08 5.23
CA ALA A 91 2.49 -3.94 6.49
C ALA A 91 1.47 -5.06 6.68
N SER A 92 1.20 -5.40 7.94
CA SER A 92 0.10 -6.27 8.33
C SER A 92 -1.24 -5.51 8.32
N ILE A 93 -2.34 -6.26 8.31
CA ILE A 93 -3.71 -5.72 8.43
C ILE A 93 -4.17 -5.71 9.88
N VAL A 94 -5.31 -5.07 10.15
CA VAL A 94 -6.06 -5.30 11.41
C VAL A 94 -7.11 -6.37 11.11
N PHE A 95 -7.03 -7.50 11.81
CA PHE A 95 -7.88 -8.65 11.52
C PHE A 95 -9.35 -8.34 11.79
N PHE A 96 -10.20 -8.65 10.80
CA PHE A 96 -11.66 -8.48 10.84
C PHE A 96 -12.15 -7.06 11.14
N ASP A 97 -11.30 -6.05 10.93
CA ASP A 97 -11.64 -4.64 11.10
C ASP A 97 -11.19 -3.84 9.87
N THR A 98 -12.10 -3.76 8.90
CA THR A 98 -11.91 -3.03 7.66
C THR A 98 -11.74 -1.52 7.89
N PRO A 99 -12.55 -0.85 8.72
CA PRO A 99 -12.34 0.56 9.08
C PRO A 99 -10.93 0.84 9.65
N ALA A 100 -10.48 0.07 10.66
CA ALA A 100 -9.16 0.27 11.26
C ALA A 100 -8.02 -0.03 10.27
N THR A 101 -8.21 -0.99 9.38
CA THR A 101 -7.24 -1.28 8.31
C THR A 101 -7.17 -0.13 7.29
N LEU A 102 -8.30 0.52 6.97
CA LEU A 102 -8.32 1.72 6.12
C LEU A 102 -7.65 2.93 6.80
N ASP A 103 -7.83 3.10 8.12
CA ASP A 103 -7.11 4.13 8.88
C ASP A 103 -5.59 3.88 8.87
N LYS A 104 -5.18 2.61 8.93
CA LYS A 104 -3.77 2.21 8.76
C LYS A 104 -3.29 2.50 7.34
N ALA A 105 -4.08 2.19 6.31
CA ALA A 105 -3.76 2.51 4.92
C ALA A 105 -3.51 4.01 4.73
N GLU A 106 -4.40 4.86 5.28
CA GLU A 106 -4.27 6.32 5.22
C GLU A 106 -2.96 6.81 5.83
N ARG A 107 -2.58 6.32 7.01
CA ARG A 107 -1.31 6.67 7.65
C ARG A 107 -0.10 6.31 6.77
N LEU A 108 -0.14 5.14 6.14
CA LEU A 108 0.94 4.67 5.26
C LEU A 108 1.00 5.48 3.95
N ILE A 109 -0.15 5.82 3.37
CA ILE A 109 -0.25 6.69 2.19
C ILE A 109 0.29 8.09 2.51
N ALA A 110 -0.12 8.66 3.64
CA ALA A 110 0.36 9.97 4.10
C ALA A 110 1.89 9.97 4.28
N GLY A 111 2.44 8.91 4.88
CA GLY A 111 3.88 8.72 5.01
C GLY A 111 4.59 8.66 3.66
N ALA A 112 4.06 7.89 2.69
CA ALA A 112 4.62 7.81 1.35
C ALA A 112 4.57 9.16 0.61
N ALA A 113 3.46 9.89 0.75
CA ALA A 113 3.30 11.22 0.16
C ALA A 113 4.30 12.24 0.75
N ALA A 114 4.64 12.13 2.04
CA ALA A 114 5.68 12.96 2.67
C ALA A 114 7.09 12.73 2.09
N TYR A 115 7.33 11.56 1.48
CA TYR A 115 8.53 11.26 0.69
C TYR A 115 8.41 11.62 -0.80
N GLU A 116 7.35 12.35 -1.16
CA GLU A 116 7.06 12.80 -2.52
C GLU A 116 6.96 11.62 -3.51
N SER A 117 6.43 10.48 -3.02
CA SER A 117 6.09 9.34 -3.86
C SER A 117 4.90 9.68 -4.74
N GLN A 118 4.97 9.28 -6.01
CA GLN A 118 3.89 9.46 -6.99
C GLN A 118 3.04 8.19 -7.12
N LEU A 119 3.57 7.03 -6.72
CA LEU A 119 2.90 5.73 -6.74
C LEU A 119 3.09 5.01 -5.41
N VAL A 120 2.01 4.47 -4.85
CA VAL A 120 2.02 3.64 -3.64
C VAL A 120 1.37 2.30 -3.94
N VAL A 121 2.09 1.22 -3.70
CA VAL A 121 1.64 -0.16 -3.97
C VAL A 121 1.48 -0.91 -2.66
N PHE A 122 0.28 -1.43 -2.42
CA PHE A 122 -0.04 -2.25 -1.27
C PHE A 122 0.05 -3.74 -1.58
N PRO A 123 0.22 -4.60 -0.55
CA PRO A 123 0.27 -6.04 -0.73
C PRO A 123 -1.10 -6.61 -1.13
N GLU A 124 -1.10 -7.88 -1.54
CA GLU A 124 -2.32 -8.63 -1.87
C GLU A 124 -3.29 -8.67 -0.68
N ALA A 125 -4.59 -8.50 -0.97
CA ALA A 125 -5.68 -8.58 0.00
C ALA A 125 -5.40 -7.77 1.29
N PHE A 126 -4.81 -6.58 1.15
CA PHE A 126 -4.57 -5.67 2.28
C PHE A 126 -5.87 -5.23 2.94
N ILE A 127 -6.93 -4.99 2.17
CA ILE A 127 -8.28 -4.82 2.72
C ILE A 127 -8.99 -6.17 2.71
N GLY A 128 -9.60 -6.55 3.83
CA GLY A 128 -10.30 -7.84 4.01
C GLY A 128 -9.39 -9.01 4.43
N GLY A 129 -8.11 -8.99 4.04
CA GLY A 129 -7.10 -9.95 4.50
C GLY A 129 -6.95 -11.20 3.63
N SER A 130 -5.74 -11.74 3.55
CA SER A 130 -5.48 -13.01 2.83
C SER A 130 -5.92 -14.21 3.68
N PRO A 131 -6.62 -15.20 3.09
CA PRO A 131 -7.06 -16.39 3.79
C PRO A 131 -5.90 -17.24 4.30
N THR A 132 -4.75 -17.16 3.62
CA THR A 132 -3.52 -17.87 4.04
C THR A 132 -3.03 -17.38 5.41
N TYR A 133 -3.09 -16.07 5.68
CA TYR A 133 -2.70 -15.51 6.98
C TYR A 133 -3.70 -15.85 8.09
N LEU A 134 -4.95 -16.07 7.70
CA LEU A 134 -6.05 -16.45 8.59
C LEU A 134 -6.15 -17.98 8.82
N LYS A 135 -5.21 -18.77 8.27
CA LYS A 135 -5.17 -20.24 8.35
C LYS A 135 -6.45 -20.92 7.84
N PHE A 136 -7.21 -20.26 6.96
CA PHE A 136 -8.24 -20.92 6.19
C PHE A 136 -7.55 -21.78 5.13
N ASP A 137 -7.30 -23.04 5.50
CA ASP A 137 -6.90 -24.08 4.56
C ASP A 137 -8.00 -25.14 4.56
N ALA A 138 -8.28 -25.74 3.40
CA ALA A 138 -9.22 -26.84 3.25
C ALA A 138 -8.87 -28.06 4.14
N THR A 139 -7.64 -28.09 4.68
CA THR A 139 -7.15 -29.13 5.60
C THR A 139 -7.30 -28.77 7.09
N ASN A 140 -7.61 -27.51 7.44
CA ASN A 140 -7.77 -27.07 8.82
C ASN A 140 -9.22 -27.22 9.29
N SER A 141 -9.48 -28.26 10.09
CA SER A 141 -10.77 -28.54 10.74
C SER A 141 -11.18 -27.54 11.84
N THR A 142 -10.39 -26.50 12.07
CA THR A 142 -10.61 -25.48 13.13
C THR A 142 -11.35 -24.24 12.65
N VAL A 143 -11.57 -24.10 11.34
CA VAL A 143 -12.36 -23.01 10.77
C VAL A 143 -13.82 -23.21 11.15
N THR A 144 -14.38 -22.25 11.90
CA THR A 144 -15.81 -22.27 12.23
C THR A 144 -16.63 -21.50 11.19
N ASP A 145 -17.92 -21.83 11.06
CA ASP A 145 -18.86 -21.05 10.24
C ASP A 145 -18.89 -19.56 10.63
N GLY A 146 -18.67 -19.28 11.92
CA GLY A 146 -18.57 -17.91 12.44
C GLY A 146 -17.34 -17.16 11.92
N ASP A 147 -16.22 -17.84 11.70
CA ASP A 147 -15.01 -17.20 11.16
C ASP A 147 -15.17 -16.89 9.67
N LEU A 148 -15.81 -17.78 8.91
CA LEU A 148 -16.19 -17.51 7.52
C LEU A 148 -17.12 -16.31 7.41
N GLN A 149 -18.11 -16.21 8.31
CA GLN A 149 -19.03 -15.08 8.33
C GLN A 149 -18.31 -13.76 8.64
N LYS A 150 -17.40 -13.74 9.62
CA LYS A 150 -16.58 -12.55 9.91
C LYS A 150 -15.68 -12.18 8.73
N TYR A 151 -15.08 -13.16 8.08
CA TYR A 151 -14.24 -12.94 6.90
C TYR A 151 -15.05 -12.32 5.75
N TYR A 152 -16.21 -12.90 5.45
CA TYR A 152 -17.13 -12.36 4.44
C TYR A 152 -17.64 -10.96 4.79
N ALA A 153 -17.90 -10.68 6.07
CA ALA A 153 -18.29 -9.35 6.55
C ALA A 153 -17.16 -8.32 6.41
N SER A 154 -15.90 -8.76 6.42
CA SER A 154 -14.72 -7.89 6.26
C SER A 154 -14.39 -7.60 4.79
N ALA A 155 -14.93 -8.37 3.85
CA ALA A 155 -14.83 -8.08 2.43
C ALA A 155 -15.66 -6.84 2.05
N ILE A 156 -15.19 -6.09 1.05
CA ILE A 156 -15.80 -4.84 0.62
C ILE A 156 -16.62 -5.03 -0.65
N ASP A 157 -17.67 -4.24 -0.79
CA ASP A 157 -18.43 -4.17 -2.05
C ASP A 157 -17.75 -3.19 -3.01
N VAL A 158 -17.74 -3.52 -4.31
CA VAL A 158 -17.15 -2.69 -5.35
C VAL A 158 -18.18 -2.48 -6.46
N PRO A 159 -18.66 -1.24 -6.69
CA PRO A 159 -18.36 0.01 -5.96
C PRO A 159 -18.95 0.05 -4.54
N GLY A 160 -18.38 0.86 -3.64
CA GLY A 160 -18.79 0.96 -2.25
C GLY A 160 -18.07 2.07 -1.46
N PRO A 161 -18.46 2.32 -0.19
CA PRO A 161 -17.94 3.42 0.61
C PRO A 161 -16.44 3.32 0.89
N GLU A 162 -15.88 2.11 0.98
CA GLU A 162 -14.44 1.88 1.14
C GLU A 162 -13.66 2.27 -0.11
N VAL A 163 -14.23 2.02 -1.30
CA VAL A 163 -13.65 2.43 -2.58
C VAL A 163 -13.64 3.95 -2.69
N ASP A 164 -14.75 4.60 -2.34
CA ASP A 164 -14.84 6.06 -2.33
C ASP A 164 -13.86 6.68 -1.34
N ARG A 165 -13.67 6.05 -0.18
CA ARG A 165 -12.67 6.48 0.79
C ARG A 165 -11.26 6.38 0.21
N LEU A 166 -10.88 5.26 -0.39
CA LEU A 166 -9.58 5.09 -1.02
C LEU A 166 -9.34 6.09 -2.16
N ALA A 167 -10.35 6.34 -2.98
CA ALA A 167 -10.30 7.34 -4.04
C ALA A 167 -10.06 8.76 -3.47
N LYS A 168 -10.78 9.14 -2.41
CA LYS A 168 -10.54 10.41 -1.71
C LYS A 168 -9.12 10.51 -1.15
N LEU A 169 -8.56 9.42 -0.61
CA LEU A 169 -7.18 9.41 -0.12
C LEU A 169 -6.18 9.61 -1.26
N ALA A 170 -6.36 8.94 -2.39
CA ALA A 170 -5.51 9.12 -3.57
C ALA A 170 -5.49 10.58 -4.04
N GLY A 171 -6.65 11.22 -4.13
CA GLY A 171 -6.79 12.64 -4.49
C GLY A 171 -6.21 13.60 -3.43
N LYS A 172 -6.50 13.35 -2.15
CA LYS A 172 -6.02 14.16 -1.01
C LYS A 172 -4.49 14.22 -0.97
N TYR A 173 -3.83 13.08 -1.15
CA TYR A 173 -2.37 12.98 -1.10
C TYR A 173 -1.70 13.13 -2.46
N LYS A 174 -2.48 13.28 -3.54
CA LYS A 174 -2.01 13.41 -4.93
C LYS A 174 -1.08 12.26 -5.36
N VAL A 175 -1.45 11.03 -5.01
CA VAL A 175 -0.68 9.82 -5.34
C VAL A 175 -1.53 8.81 -6.09
N HIS A 176 -0.90 8.05 -6.98
CA HIS A 176 -1.51 6.84 -7.54
C HIS A 176 -1.47 5.72 -6.49
N ILE A 177 -2.57 5.00 -6.34
CA ILE A 177 -2.67 3.89 -5.37
C ILE A 177 -3.01 2.60 -6.12
N VAL A 178 -2.25 1.54 -5.82
CA VAL A 178 -2.59 0.17 -6.17
C VAL A 178 -2.92 -0.57 -4.88
N MET A 179 -4.17 -1.00 -4.73
CA MET A 179 -4.68 -1.60 -3.50
C MET A 179 -5.17 -3.03 -3.75
N GLY A 180 -4.63 -3.99 -3.00
CA GLY A 180 -5.20 -5.32 -2.93
C GLY A 180 -6.39 -5.36 -1.97
N VAL A 181 -7.53 -5.84 -2.44
CA VAL A 181 -8.77 -5.94 -1.65
C VAL A 181 -9.40 -7.32 -1.82
N VAL A 182 -10.12 -7.75 -0.79
CA VAL A 182 -11.09 -8.85 -0.90
C VAL A 182 -12.44 -8.24 -1.29
N GLU A 183 -12.83 -8.47 -2.53
CA GLU A 183 -14.09 -7.99 -3.10
C GLU A 183 -15.21 -9.00 -2.84
N ARG A 184 -16.36 -8.52 -2.41
CA ARG A 184 -17.60 -9.29 -2.28
C ARG A 184 -18.52 -8.98 -3.45
N ALA A 185 -19.03 -10.04 -4.09
CA ALA A 185 -20.06 -9.95 -5.12
C ALA A 185 -21.08 -11.07 -4.94
N GLY A 186 -22.23 -10.73 -4.34
CA GLY A 186 -23.19 -11.72 -3.86
C GLY A 186 -22.52 -12.66 -2.86
N CYS A 187 -22.73 -13.96 -2.97
CA CYS A 187 -22.13 -14.96 -2.06
C CYS A 187 -20.66 -15.30 -2.38
N TYR A 188 -20.03 -14.63 -3.35
CA TYR A 188 -18.66 -14.93 -3.78
C TYR A 188 -17.67 -13.87 -3.31
N LEU A 189 -16.45 -14.33 -3.02
CA LEU A 189 -15.30 -13.47 -2.73
C LEU A 189 -14.28 -13.56 -3.86
N TYR A 190 -13.62 -12.44 -4.14
CA TYR A 190 -12.56 -12.33 -5.15
C TYR A 190 -11.32 -11.65 -4.56
N SER A 191 -10.14 -12.12 -4.96
CA SER A 191 -8.90 -11.36 -4.78
C SER A 191 -8.78 -10.36 -5.91
N THR A 192 -8.89 -9.08 -5.57
CA THR A 192 -9.02 -7.98 -6.53
C THR A 192 -7.94 -6.94 -6.28
N MET A 193 -7.28 -6.51 -7.35
CA MET A 193 -6.40 -5.35 -7.37
C MET A 193 -7.18 -4.15 -7.90
N MET A 194 -7.18 -3.05 -7.16
CA MET A 194 -7.83 -1.79 -7.55
C MET A 194 -6.79 -0.71 -7.84
N PHE A 195 -7.09 0.14 -8.82
CA PHE A 195 -6.22 1.21 -9.28
C PHE A 195 -6.89 2.56 -9.10
N PHE A 196 -6.22 3.50 -8.43
CA PHE A 196 -6.70 4.86 -8.22
C PHE A 196 -5.69 5.87 -8.77
N ASP A 197 -6.20 6.93 -9.38
CA ASP A 197 -5.37 8.04 -9.83
C ASP A 197 -5.16 9.10 -8.74
N SER A 198 -4.19 9.99 -8.99
CA SER A 198 -3.86 11.12 -8.12
C SER A 198 -4.94 12.22 -8.08
N LEU A 199 -5.98 12.12 -8.92
CA LEU A 199 -7.15 13.00 -8.90
C LEU A 199 -8.28 12.44 -8.04
N GLY A 200 -8.12 11.22 -7.51
CA GLY A 200 -9.09 10.53 -6.69
C GLY A 200 -10.19 9.85 -7.48
N LYS A 201 -9.88 9.34 -8.68
CA LYS A 201 -10.76 8.49 -9.49
C LYS A 201 -10.30 7.03 -9.40
N CYS A 202 -11.25 6.12 -9.24
CA CYS A 202 -11.02 4.69 -9.45
C CYS A 202 -10.90 4.42 -10.96
N LEU A 203 -9.71 4.01 -11.42
CA LEU A 203 -9.42 3.73 -12.82
C LEU A 203 -9.97 2.37 -13.26
N GLY A 204 -10.05 1.43 -12.31
CA GLY A 204 -10.61 0.10 -12.55
C GLY A 204 -10.10 -0.92 -11.55
N LEU A 205 -10.41 -2.17 -11.83
CA LEU A 205 -10.05 -3.31 -11.01
C LEU A 205 -9.60 -4.50 -11.87
N HIS A 206 -8.84 -5.40 -11.27
CA HIS A 206 -8.44 -6.67 -11.85
C HIS A 206 -8.64 -7.81 -10.84
N ARG A 207 -9.48 -8.78 -11.19
CA ARG A 207 -9.67 -10.00 -10.41
C ARG A 207 -8.63 -11.04 -10.78
N LYS A 208 -8.00 -11.67 -9.79
CA LYS A 208 -6.99 -12.72 -9.97
C LYS A 208 -7.58 -13.89 -10.79
N LEU A 209 -6.97 -14.18 -11.94
CA LEU A 209 -7.48 -15.18 -12.89
C LEU A 209 -7.40 -16.61 -12.37
N ILE A 210 -6.29 -16.95 -11.71
CA ILE A 210 -6.03 -18.30 -11.20
C ILE A 210 -5.66 -18.17 -9.73
N GLN A 211 -6.46 -18.81 -8.89
CA GLN A 211 -6.20 -18.89 -7.46
C GLN A 211 -5.20 -19.99 -7.15
N ARG A 212 -4.47 -19.83 -6.06
CA ARG A 212 -3.70 -20.94 -5.50
C ARG A 212 -4.66 -22.01 -4.98
N ALA A 213 -4.24 -23.28 -4.96
CA ALA A 213 -5.09 -24.39 -4.52
C ALA A 213 -5.71 -24.19 -3.12
N SER A 214 -4.97 -23.58 -2.19
CA SER A 214 -5.48 -23.25 -0.85
C SER A 214 -6.48 -22.09 -0.83
N GLU A 215 -6.44 -21.22 -1.84
CA GLU A 215 -7.28 -20.03 -1.96
C GLU A 215 -8.59 -20.35 -2.71
N SER A 216 -8.63 -21.40 -3.54
CA SER A 216 -9.79 -21.70 -4.39
C SER A 216 -11.02 -22.20 -3.65
N SER A 217 -10.90 -22.53 -2.35
CA SER A 217 -12.03 -22.82 -1.48
C SER A 217 -12.80 -21.57 -1.05
N LEU A 218 -12.16 -20.40 -1.08
CA LEU A 218 -12.73 -19.13 -0.61
C LEU A 218 -12.90 -18.10 -1.72
N TRP A 219 -11.90 -18.00 -2.60
CA TRP A 219 -11.91 -17.03 -3.68
C TRP A 219 -12.27 -17.69 -5.00
N ARG A 220 -13.09 -16.99 -5.77
CA ARG A 220 -13.41 -17.37 -7.14
C ARG A 220 -12.39 -16.79 -8.12
N SER A 221 -12.21 -17.47 -9.25
CA SER A 221 -11.40 -16.97 -10.35
C SER A 221 -12.04 -15.76 -11.02
N GLY A 222 -11.22 -14.77 -11.35
CA GLY A 222 -11.59 -13.66 -12.23
C GLY A 222 -11.72 -14.11 -13.69
N GLU A 223 -12.42 -13.29 -14.46
CA GLU A 223 -12.53 -13.45 -15.91
C GLU A 223 -11.41 -12.69 -16.63
N LYS A 224 -11.07 -13.12 -17.84
CA LYS A 224 -10.12 -12.42 -18.72
C LYS A 224 -10.81 -11.19 -19.35
N SER A 225 -11.19 -10.23 -18.53
CA SER A 225 -11.52 -8.89 -19.01
C SER A 225 -10.24 -8.13 -19.25
N THR A 226 -10.10 -7.51 -20.42
CA THR A 226 -8.99 -6.61 -20.77
C THR A 226 -8.88 -5.54 -19.67
N LEU A 227 -7.66 -5.31 -19.16
CA LEU A 227 -7.37 -4.20 -18.27
C LEU A 227 -7.90 -2.89 -18.90
N PRO A 228 -8.41 -1.93 -18.11
CA PRO A 228 -8.77 -0.62 -18.66
C PRO A 228 -7.57 -0.05 -19.44
N ALA A 229 -7.84 0.40 -20.66
CA ALA A 229 -6.84 0.90 -21.62
C ALA A 229 -6.13 2.17 -21.13
#